data_AF-A0A3P7DXM1-F1
#
_entry.id   AF-A0A3P7DXM1-F1
#
_cell.length_a   1.000
_cell.length_b   1.000
_cell.length_c   1.000
_cell.angle_alpha   90.00
_cell.angle_beta   90.00
_cell.angle_gamma   90.00
#
_symmetry.space_group_name_H-M   'P 1'
#
loop_
_entity.id
_entity.type
_entity.pdbx_description
1 polymer ?
#
loop_
_entity_poly.entity_id
_entity_poly.type
_entity_poly.pdbx_seq_one_letter_code
_entity_poly.pdbx_strand_id
1 'polypeptide(L)'
;MSSVYNLIVSQKTWNGDQLAIHLFAYRELLSLVKELDMNQIDEIMDVTSICLKKENELPSLDLLRVSAELLSLIEGKAGVFIGKKLIQKNWSINFRIVIRRLLQTPAIAQATPSTSKEAFPGQYLPDKVKTSIKEAFVHGRLHCHFARCGEYDNILPDDRATILCRTLRESAIYTCEYYHNSEENSDDWKKVIVSTFQFLCIYIDFGGLVTLPSEYTKNLGEVLLRLAVSCCEISLVPLECLAKVICELPFLPSTTLDTITDALRQYNNKTNEEDVVRILDTLHVQLQGSIPSRKWCPAVSLHRVAELLQQIKSGQ
;
A
#
# COMPACT_ATOMS: atom_id res chain seq x y z
N MET A 1 24.17 -17.06 3.77
CA MET A 1 23.22 -16.48 4.74
C MET A 1 23.87 -16.27 6.11
N SER A 2 24.34 -17.33 6.77
CA SER A 2 24.85 -17.27 8.16
C SER A 2 25.95 -16.22 8.41
N SER A 3 26.93 -16.06 7.52
CA SER A 3 28.03 -15.10 7.74
C SER A 3 27.58 -13.64 7.79
N VAL A 4 26.71 -13.22 6.86
CA VAL A 4 26.18 -11.83 6.80
C VAL A 4 25.21 -11.57 7.94
N TYR A 5 24.30 -12.52 8.21
CA TYR A 5 23.39 -12.44 9.35
C TYR A 5 24.17 -12.34 10.68
N ASN A 6 25.12 -13.25 10.92
CA ASN A 6 25.95 -13.23 12.13
C ASN A 6 26.73 -11.92 12.26
N LEU A 7 27.25 -11.39 11.15
CA LEU A 7 27.93 -10.09 11.15
C LEU A 7 26.99 -8.97 11.64
N ILE A 8 25.76 -8.92 11.11
CA ILE A 8 24.77 -7.90 11.48
C ILE A 8 24.40 -7.99 12.97
N VAL A 9 24.02 -9.19 13.44
CA VAL A 9 23.51 -9.38 14.81
C VAL A 9 24.60 -9.41 15.88
N SER A 10 25.85 -9.74 15.52
CA SER A 10 26.98 -9.72 16.48
C SER A 10 27.38 -8.31 16.92
N GLN A 11 27.04 -7.29 16.14
CA GLN A 11 27.34 -5.90 16.47
C GLN A 11 26.14 -5.25 17.17
N LYS A 12 26.38 -4.72 18.37
CA LYS A 12 25.34 -4.05 19.18
C LYS A 12 25.01 -2.65 18.69
N THR A 13 25.93 -2.01 17.97
CA THR A 13 25.83 -0.62 17.53
C THR A 13 26.36 -0.51 16.12
N TRP A 14 25.58 0.13 15.26
CA TRP A 14 25.96 0.37 13.88
C TRP A 14 25.91 1.87 13.57
N ASN A 15 26.76 2.30 12.64
CA ASN A 15 26.47 3.47 11.83
C ASN A 15 25.35 3.09 10.83
N GLY A 16 24.34 3.95 10.65
CA GLY A 16 23.20 3.69 9.78
C GLY A 16 23.59 3.34 8.34
N ASP A 17 24.60 4.00 7.77
CA ASP A 17 25.07 3.75 6.40
C ASP A 17 25.80 2.40 6.29
N GLN A 18 26.60 2.06 7.30
CA GLN A 18 27.27 0.76 7.36
C GLN A 18 26.25 -0.37 7.49
N LEU A 19 25.25 -0.21 8.37
CA LEU A 19 24.18 -1.19 8.51
C LEU A 19 23.42 -1.36 7.20
N ALA A 20 23.13 -0.26 6.49
CA ALA A 20 22.43 -0.31 5.22
C ALA A 20 23.13 -1.22 4.19
N ILE A 21 24.46 -1.10 4.04
CA ILE A 21 25.26 -1.95 3.14
C ILE A 21 25.08 -3.44 3.47
N HIS A 22 25.15 -3.80 4.75
CA HIS A 22 25.00 -5.20 5.17
C HIS A 22 23.57 -5.70 5.04
N LEU A 23 22.58 -4.85 5.32
CA LEU A 23 21.17 -5.18 5.09
C LEU A 23 20.89 -5.38 3.59
N PHE A 24 21.56 -4.66 2.69
CA PHE A 24 21.41 -4.88 1.24
C PHE A 24 21.93 -6.26 0.86
N ALA A 25 23.13 -6.63 1.34
CA ALA A 25 23.67 -7.97 1.12
C ALA A 25 22.77 -9.06 1.74
N TYR A 26 22.20 -8.81 2.92
CA TYR A 26 21.27 -9.73 3.56
C TYR A 26 19.96 -9.87 2.76
N ARG A 27 19.41 -8.78 2.24
CA ARG A 27 18.23 -8.76 1.37
C ARG A 27 18.45 -9.57 0.10
N GLU A 28 19.61 -9.43 -0.55
CA GLU A 28 19.96 -10.25 -1.72
C GLU A 28 20.03 -11.73 -1.36
N LEU A 29 20.67 -12.09 -0.25
CA LEU A 29 20.74 -13.48 0.22
C LEU A 29 19.35 -14.03 0.57
N LEU A 30 18.50 -13.24 1.23
CA LEU A 30 17.12 -13.60 1.51
C LEU A 30 16.30 -13.80 0.24
N SER A 31 16.62 -13.14 -0.87
CA SER A 31 15.89 -13.34 -2.12
C SER A 31 16.08 -14.76 -2.67
N LEU A 32 17.23 -15.38 -2.41
CA LEU A 32 17.62 -16.70 -2.90
C LEU A 32 17.07 -17.88 -2.08
N VAL A 33 16.65 -17.65 -0.83
CA VAL A 33 16.25 -18.74 0.08
C VAL A 33 14.83 -19.18 -0.17
N LYS A 34 14.50 -20.47 -0.04
CA LYS A 34 13.13 -20.92 -0.25
C LYS A 34 12.22 -20.52 0.91
N GLU A 35 12.69 -20.69 2.13
CA GLU A 35 11.94 -20.44 3.36
C GLU A 35 12.59 -19.32 4.18
N LEU A 36 11.75 -18.56 4.89
CA LEU A 36 12.20 -17.49 5.78
C LEU A 36 12.31 -18.02 7.21
N ASP A 37 13.46 -17.78 7.84
CA ASP A 37 13.62 -17.97 9.27
C ASP A 37 13.16 -16.71 10.00
N MET A 38 11.95 -16.75 10.57
CA MET A 38 11.36 -15.58 11.23
C MET A 38 12.16 -15.13 12.46
N ASN A 39 12.88 -16.02 13.14
CA ASN A 39 13.74 -15.63 14.26
C ASN A 39 14.91 -14.76 13.77
N GLN A 40 15.51 -15.13 12.63
CA GLN A 40 16.56 -14.30 12.02
C GLN A 40 16.01 -12.95 11.55
N ILE A 41 14.82 -12.94 10.95
CA ILE A 41 14.16 -11.69 10.54
C ILE A 41 13.93 -10.78 11.74
N ASP A 42 13.42 -11.31 12.84
CA ASP A 42 13.17 -10.55 14.06
C ASP A 42 14.47 -9.97 14.63
N GLU A 43 15.55 -10.74 14.71
CA GLU A 43 16.85 -10.24 15.19
C GLU A 43 17.46 -9.17 14.28
N ILE A 44 17.31 -9.31 12.97
CA ILE A 44 17.75 -8.27 12.01
C ILE A 44 16.93 -6.98 12.21
N MET A 45 15.64 -7.12 12.48
CA MET A 45 14.75 -5.98 12.74
C MET A 45 15.04 -5.36 14.11
N ASP A 46 15.49 -6.14 15.09
CA ASP A 46 15.98 -5.66 16.37
C ASP A 46 17.19 -4.74 16.18
N VAL A 47 18.20 -5.18 15.44
CA VAL A 47 19.39 -4.38 15.12
C VAL A 47 19.02 -3.12 14.34
N THR A 48 18.17 -3.27 13.32
CA THR A 48 17.68 -2.15 12.50
C THR A 48 16.93 -1.13 13.37
N SER A 49 16.09 -1.59 14.29
CA SER A 49 15.35 -0.72 15.20
C SER A 49 16.27 0.11 16.09
N ILE A 50 17.42 -0.43 16.54
CA ILE A 50 18.37 0.30 17.39
C ILE A 50 18.91 1.53 16.66
N CYS A 51 19.28 1.38 15.39
CA CYS A 51 19.74 2.51 14.57
C CYS A 51 18.62 3.51 14.30
N LEU A 52 17.39 3.01 14.15
CA LEU A 52 16.24 3.84 13.88
C LEU A 52 15.67 4.51 15.14
N LYS A 53 15.91 4.02 16.37
CA LYS A 53 15.32 4.56 17.61
C LYS A 53 15.70 6.00 17.97
N LYS A 54 16.69 6.61 17.30
CA LYS A 54 17.13 7.97 17.61
C LYS A 54 16.10 9.03 17.21
N GLU A 55 15.13 9.29 18.09
CA GLU A 55 13.96 10.15 17.82
C GLU A 55 14.31 11.56 17.30
N ASN A 56 15.50 12.07 17.64
CA ASN A 56 15.95 13.43 17.29
C ASN A 56 16.83 13.52 16.02
N GLU A 57 17.13 12.40 15.37
CA GLU A 57 17.95 12.35 14.14
C GLU A 57 17.11 11.78 13.00
N LEU A 58 17.28 12.28 11.77
CA LEU A 58 16.72 11.63 10.59
C LEU A 58 17.51 10.33 10.32
N PRO A 59 16.84 9.19 10.09
CA PRO A 59 17.50 7.97 9.67
C PRO A 59 18.27 8.12 8.36
N SER A 60 19.31 7.30 8.18
CA SER A 60 19.98 7.14 6.89
C SER A 60 18.97 6.75 5.80
N LEU A 61 19.01 7.45 4.67
CA LEU A 61 18.16 7.18 3.53
C LEU A 61 18.33 5.74 3.02
N ASP A 62 19.58 5.29 2.90
CA ASP A 62 19.90 3.93 2.45
C ASP A 62 19.35 2.89 3.43
N LEU A 63 19.42 3.17 4.74
CA LEU A 63 18.86 2.29 5.77
C LEU A 63 17.33 2.18 5.66
N LEU A 64 16.65 3.28 5.37
CA LEU A 64 15.20 3.27 5.16
C LEU A 64 14.83 2.48 3.91
N ARG A 65 15.52 2.76 2.80
CA ARG A 65 15.28 2.09 1.53
C ARG A 65 15.44 0.57 1.66
N VAL A 66 16.55 0.10 2.23
CA VAL A 66 16.78 -1.34 2.37
C VAL A 66 15.79 -1.99 3.33
N SER A 67 15.39 -1.30 4.39
CA SER A 67 14.39 -1.81 5.33
C SER A 67 13.03 -2.00 4.63
N ALA A 68 12.62 -1.06 3.77
CA ALA A 68 11.42 -1.21 2.97
C ALA A 68 11.51 -2.36 1.95
N GLU A 69 12.65 -2.50 1.27
CA GLU A 69 12.88 -3.61 0.34
C GLU A 69 12.87 -4.98 1.05
N LEU A 70 13.41 -5.07 2.28
CA LEU A 70 13.34 -6.25 3.13
C LEU A 70 11.90 -6.59 3.50
N LEU A 71 11.11 -5.61 3.96
CA LEU A 71 9.70 -5.80 4.31
C LEU A 71 8.89 -6.32 3.11
N SER A 72 9.10 -5.73 1.93
CA SER A 72 8.46 -6.18 0.69
C SER A 72 8.82 -7.62 0.33
N LEU A 73 10.08 -8.02 0.53
CA LEU A 73 10.54 -9.38 0.26
C LEU A 73 9.92 -10.39 1.23
N ILE A 74 9.90 -10.04 2.52
CA ILE A 74 9.30 -10.86 3.58
C ILE A 74 7.82 -11.09 3.29
N GLU A 75 7.09 -10.04 2.92
CA GLU A 75 5.67 -10.12 2.60
C GLU A 75 5.40 -10.95 1.34
N GLY A 76 6.22 -10.76 0.29
CA GLY A 76 6.12 -11.54 -0.94
C GLY A 76 6.29 -13.04 -0.69
N LYS A 77 7.25 -13.44 0.17
CA LYS A 77 7.46 -14.84 0.51
C LYS A 77 6.43 -15.37 1.50
N ALA A 78 6.04 -14.61 2.52
CA ALA A 78 4.99 -15.03 3.45
C ALA A 78 3.64 -15.23 2.74
N GLY A 79 3.34 -14.42 1.73
CA GLY A 79 2.17 -14.59 0.87
C GLY A 79 2.19 -15.89 0.06
N VAL A 80 3.36 -16.34 -0.39
CA VAL A 80 3.54 -17.58 -1.17
C VAL A 80 3.42 -18.85 -0.31
N PHE A 81 3.75 -18.77 0.99
CA PHE A 81 3.88 -19.99 1.80
C PHE A 81 2.70 -20.30 2.74
N ILE A 82 1.78 -19.35 3.00
CA ILE A 82 0.74 -19.59 4.04
C ILE A 82 -0.68 -19.16 3.61
N GLY A 83 -0.88 -18.44 2.50
CA GLY A 83 -2.20 -17.87 2.17
C GLY A 83 -2.76 -16.91 3.23
N LYS A 84 -1.97 -16.63 4.28
CA LYS A 84 -2.27 -15.68 5.36
C LYS A 84 -1.26 -14.56 5.23
N LYS A 85 -1.71 -13.38 4.77
CA LYS A 85 -0.95 -12.12 4.87
C LYS A 85 -0.36 -12.04 6.29
N LEU A 86 0.90 -11.62 6.44
CA LEU A 86 1.55 -11.41 7.75
C LEU A 86 0.56 -10.72 8.71
N ILE A 87 0.04 -11.48 9.67
CA ILE A 87 -0.95 -10.97 10.61
C ILE A 87 -0.18 -10.15 11.66
N GLN A 88 -0.42 -8.84 11.67
CA GLN A 88 0.30 -7.84 12.48
C GLN A 88 0.31 -8.11 13.99
N LYS A 89 -0.63 -8.94 14.48
CA LYS A 89 -0.75 -9.27 15.90
C LYS A 89 0.50 -9.93 16.50
N ASN A 90 1.37 -10.51 15.67
CA ASN A 90 2.60 -11.18 16.12
C ASN A 90 3.88 -10.38 15.85
N TRP A 91 3.80 -9.12 15.41
CA TRP A 91 5.00 -8.34 15.12
C TRP A 91 5.69 -7.88 16.40
N SER A 92 6.99 -8.15 16.48
CA SER A 92 7.84 -7.67 17.57
C SER A 92 7.77 -6.14 17.67
N ILE A 93 7.99 -5.60 18.87
CA ILE A 93 8.00 -4.15 19.09
C ILE A 93 9.04 -3.45 18.21
N ASN A 94 10.16 -4.12 17.92
CA ASN A 94 11.24 -3.59 17.11
C ASN A 94 10.86 -3.53 15.63
N PHE A 95 10.15 -4.55 15.13
CA PHE A 95 9.56 -4.54 13.79
C PHE A 95 8.64 -3.31 13.61
N ARG A 96 7.80 -3.02 14.61
CA ARG A 96 6.93 -1.84 14.62
C ARG A 96 7.72 -0.53 14.61
N ILE A 97 8.87 -0.47 15.29
CA ILE A 97 9.74 0.72 15.31
C ILE A 97 10.41 0.97 13.96
N VAL A 98 10.88 -0.08 13.28
CA VAL A 98 11.45 0.04 11.93
C VAL A 98 10.41 0.62 10.98
N ILE A 99 9.22 0.03 10.98
CA ILE A 99 8.07 0.52 10.21
C ILE A 99 7.78 1.98 10.56
N ARG A 100 7.64 2.32 11.84
CA ARG A 100 7.40 3.70 12.28
C ARG A 100 8.41 4.70 11.73
N ARG A 101 9.70 4.37 11.72
CA ARG A 101 10.77 5.28 11.30
C ARG A 101 10.90 5.41 9.78
N LEU A 102 10.55 4.35 9.04
CA LEU A 102 10.29 4.43 7.60
C LEU A 102 9.24 5.49 7.26
N LEU A 103 8.26 5.63 8.14
CA LEU A 103 7.10 6.46 7.90
C LEU A 103 7.28 7.91 8.38
N GLN A 104 8.16 8.13 9.35
CA GLN A 104 8.49 9.47 9.88
C GLN A 104 9.53 10.22 9.04
N THR A 105 10.09 9.61 8.00
CA THR A 105 11.15 10.22 7.20
C THR A 105 10.57 10.65 5.85
N PRO A 106 10.26 11.95 5.65
CA PRO A 106 9.70 12.45 4.39
C PRO A 106 10.67 12.34 3.21
N ALA A 107 11.94 12.01 3.49
CA ALA A 107 13.08 12.21 2.61
C ALA A 107 13.59 10.93 1.92
N ILE A 108 12.74 9.93 1.65
CA ILE A 108 13.19 8.82 0.77
C ILE A 108 13.57 9.32 -0.65
N ALA A 109 13.17 10.56 -0.96
CA ALA A 109 13.68 11.37 -2.05
C ALA A 109 14.97 12.13 -1.65
N GLN A 110 16.13 11.62 -2.09
CA GLN A 110 17.29 12.37 -2.63
C GLN A 110 18.57 11.55 -2.45
N ALA A 111 18.98 10.84 -3.50
CA ALA A 111 20.39 10.55 -3.69
C ALA A 111 21.07 11.84 -4.21
N THR A 112 21.81 12.54 -3.35
CA THR A 112 22.79 13.57 -3.74
C THR A 112 23.88 12.92 -4.63
N PRO A 113 24.62 13.67 -5.49
CA PRO A 113 25.47 14.77 -5.04
C PRO A 113 25.63 15.94 -6.04
N SER A 114 25.54 17.19 -5.57
CA SER A 114 26.46 18.24 -6.04
C SER A 114 26.26 19.55 -5.26
N THR A 115 27.38 19.97 -4.69
CA THR A 115 27.79 21.34 -4.37
C THR A 115 26.79 22.48 -4.58
N SER A 116 26.56 23.21 -3.49
CA SER A 116 26.30 24.66 -3.39
C SER A 116 24.94 25.05 -2.78
N LYS A 117 25.08 25.50 -1.52
CA LYS A 117 24.44 26.63 -0.84
C LYS A 117 22.90 26.74 -0.82
N GLU A 118 22.42 26.75 0.43
CA GLU A 118 21.39 27.66 0.94
C GLU A 118 19.94 27.38 0.52
N ALA A 119 19.19 26.68 1.40
CA ALA A 119 17.98 27.18 2.07
C ALA A 119 17.11 26.02 2.61
N PHE A 120 16.97 25.94 3.94
CA PHE A 120 15.67 25.62 4.56
C PHE A 120 14.99 26.98 4.79
N PRO A 121 13.65 27.18 4.71
CA PRO A 121 12.59 26.24 5.09
C PRO A 121 11.34 26.22 4.17
N GLY A 122 10.48 25.21 4.32
CA GLY A 122 9.05 25.30 3.98
C GLY A 122 8.69 25.57 2.52
N GLN A 123 8.76 24.55 1.65
CA GLN A 123 8.00 24.54 0.42
C GLN A 123 7.70 23.08 0.02
N TYR A 124 6.39 22.78 0.07
CA TYR A 124 5.80 21.64 -0.60
C TYR A 124 6.07 21.75 -2.10
N LEU A 125 6.09 20.59 -2.75
CA LEU A 125 6.18 20.35 -4.20
C LEU A 125 7.60 20.53 -4.77
N PRO A 126 8.37 19.44 -4.89
CA PRO A 126 9.39 19.41 -5.92
C PRO A 126 8.67 19.38 -7.27
N ASP A 127 8.81 20.47 -8.02
CA ASP A 127 8.58 20.49 -9.45
C ASP A 127 9.17 19.22 -10.09
N LYS A 128 8.31 18.49 -10.80
CA LYS A 128 8.53 17.27 -11.60
C LYS A 128 8.44 15.96 -10.81
N VAL A 129 7.21 15.45 -10.74
CA VAL A 129 6.86 14.03 -10.52
C VAL A 129 7.60 13.16 -11.55
N LYS A 130 8.82 12.76 -11.20
CA LYS A 130 9.47 11.53 -11.65
C LYS A 130 9.81 10.71 -10.41
N THR A 131 8.82 10.46 -9.57
CA THR A 131 8.98 9.43 -8.53
C THR A 131 9.15 8.11 -9.25
N SER A 132 10.21 7.39 -8.90
CA SER A 132 10.48 6.10 -9.52
C SER A 132 9.36 5.12 -9.14
N ILE A 133 8.99 4.25 -10.07
CA ILE A 133 8.02 3.15 -9.86
C ILE A 133 8.32 2.41 -8.53
N LYS A 134 9.60 2.22 -8.20
CA LYS A 134 10.02 1.56 -6.94
C LYS A 134 9.60 2.32 -5.69
N GLU A 135 9.71 3.64 -5.68
CA GLU A 135 9.34 4.48 -4.52
C GLU A 135 7.82 4.43 -4.29
N ALA A 136 7.04 4.63 -5.34
CA ALA A 136 5.58 4.59 -5.24
C ALA A 136 5.07 3.22 -4.75
N PHE A 137 5.70 2.13 -5.19
CA PHE A 137 5.41 0.78 -4.69
C PHE A 137 5.66 0.65 -3.17
N VAL A 138 6.83 1.10 -2.70
CA VAL A 138 7.20 1.08 -1.28
C VAL A 138 6.21 1.90 -0.45
N HIS A 139 5.87 3.11 -0.89
CA HIS A 139 4.87 3.95 -0.24
C HIS A 139 3.53 3.21 -0.08
N GLY A 140 2.97 2.68 -1.18
CA GLY A 140 1.69 1.99 -1.15
C GLY A 140 1.63 0.83 -0.14
N ARG A 141 2.69 0.00 -0.07
CA ARG A 141 2.76 -1.13 0.86
C ARG A 141 2.92 -0.69 2.32
N LEU A 142 3.80 0.28 2.58
CA LEU A 142 4.02 0.80 3.93
C LEU A 142 2.75 1.42 4.51
N HIS A 143 1.97 2.15 3.70
CA HIS A 143 0.75 2.77 4.20
C HIS A 143 -0.40 1.76 4.39
N CYS A 144 -0.48 0.70 3.59
CA CYS A 144 -1.38 -0.43 3.86
C CYS A 144 -1.14 -1.04 5.24
N HIS A 145 0.14 -1.22 5.61
CA HIS A 145 0.48 -1.71 6.93
C HIS A 145 0.08 -0.73 8.02
N PHE A 146 0.20 0.57 7.78
CA PHE A 146 -0.14 1.54 8.80
C PHE A 146 -1.63 1.61 9.10
N ALA A 147 -2.46 1.61 8.07
CA ALA A 147 -3.90 1.63 8.28
C ALA A 147 -4.36 0.40 9.07
N ARG A 148 -3.78 -0.77 8.79
CA ARG A 148 -4.00 -1.98 9.60
C ARG A 148 -3.41 -1.88 11.01
N CYS A 149 -2.25 -1.22 11.20
CA CYS A 149 -1.70 -1.02 12.54
C CYS A 149 -2.63 -0.15 13.40
N GLY A 150 -3.25 0.88 12.80
CA GLY A 150 -4.25 1.72 13.46
C GLY A 150 -5.50 0.93 13.89
N GLU A 151 -5.93 -0.06 13.11
CA GLU A 151 -7.05 -0.95 13.47
C GLU A 151 -6.78 -1.79 14.74
N TYR A 152 -5.51 -2.03 15.09
CA TYR A 152 -5.15 -2.98 16.15
C TYR A 152 -4.51 -2.34 17.39
N ASP A 153 -4.16 -1.05 17.38
CA ASP A 153 -3.66 -0.37 18.57
C ASP A 153 -4.82 0.26 19.36
N ASN A 154 -4.89 -0.02 20.66
CA ASN A 154 -6.04 0.37 21.47
C ASN A 154 -6.11 1.89 21.68
N ILE A 155 -4.98 2.60 21.85
CA ILE A 155 -4.91 4.07 21.98
C ILE A 155 -3.47 4.52 21.62
N LEU A 156 -3.32 5.39 20.61
CA LEU A 156 -2.06 6.11 20.34
C LEU A 156 -2.05 7.41 21.15
N PRO A 157 -0.93 7.81 21.79
CA PRO A 157 -0.79 9.15 22.36
C PRO A 157 -1.01 10.25 21.30
N ASP A 158 -1.62 11.37 21.69
CA ASP A 158 -2.11 12.41 20.77
C ASP A 158 -1.04 12.98 19.82
N ASP A 159 0.18 13.17 20.31
CA ASP A 159 1.33 13.65 19.53
C ASP A 159 1.66 12.66 18.39
N ARG A 160 1.65 11.36 18.72
CA ARG A 160 1.95 10.26 17.81
C ARG A 160 0.81 10.03 16.82
N ALA A 161 -0.44 10.13 17.29
CA ALA A 161 -1.62 10.07 16.44
C ALA A 161 -1.62 11.24 15.43
N THR A 162 -1.30 12.45 15.88
CA THR A 162 -1.24 13.65 15.02
C THR A 162 -0.20 13.50 13.91
N ILE A 163 1.01 13.03 14.24
CA ILE A 163 2.06 12.79 13.24
C ILE A 163 1.59 11.74 12.24
N LEU A 164 1.04 10.63 12.74
CA LEU A 164 0.56 9.55 11.89
C LEU A 164 -0.54 10.02 10.93
N CYS A 165 -1.55 10.71 11.43
CA CYS A 165 -2.65 11.24 10.61
C CYS A 165 -2.12 12.20 9.53
N ARG A 166 -1.16 13.07 9.87
CA ARG A 166 -0.54 13.99 8.89
C ARG A 166 0.18 13.22 7.78
N THR A 167 1.02 12.25 8.16
CA THR A 167 1.75 11.41 7.20
C THR A 167 0.79 10.66 6.28
N LEU A 168 -0.24 10.01 6.83
CA LEU A 168 -1.22 9.27 6.02
C LEU A 168 -1.95 10.19 5.04
N ARG A 169 -2.32 11.40 5.47
CA ARG A 169 -2.97 12.39 4.61
C ARG A 169 -2.05 12.83 3.48
N GLU A 170 -0.80 13.18 3.77
CA GLU A 170 0.18 13.60 2.75
C GLU A 170 0.43 12.49 1.72
N SER A 171 0.52 11.24 2.17
CA SER A 171 0.69 10.09 1.30
C SER A 171 -0.53 9.80 0.44
N ALA A 172 -1.74 10.00 0.98
CA ALA A 172 -2.97 9.89 0.21
C ALA A 172 -3.04 10.99 -0.87
N ILE A 173 -2.67 12.23 -0.54
CA ILE A 173 -2.55 13.32 -1.51
C ILE A 173 -1.58 12.96 -2.63
N TYR A 174 -0.36 12.53 -2.27
CA TYR A 174 0.64 12.10 -3.23
C TYR A 174 0.14 10.96 -4.13
N THR A 175 -0.57 9.99 -3.57
CA THR A 175 -1.14 8.86 -4.34
C THR A 175 -2.20 9.35 -5.33
N CYS A 176 -3.09 10.25 -4.91
CA CYS A 176 -4.07 10.84 -5.80
C CYS A 176 -3.40 11.67 -6.91
N GLU A 177 -2.42 12.49 -6.58
CA GLU A 177 -1.64 13.26 -7.57
C GLU A 177 -0.98 12.34 -8.60
N TYR A 178 -0.35 11.25 -8.13
CA TYR A 178 0.25 10.25 -9.01
C TYR A 178 -0.77 9.64 -9.98
N TYR A 179 -1.99 9.34 -9.52
CA TYR A 179 -3.06 8.75 -10.34
C TYR A 179 -3.63 9.71 -11.38
N HIS A 180 -3.72 11.00 -11.04
CA HIS A 180 -4.16 12.03 -11.98
C HIS A 180 -3.13 12.30 -13.08
N ASN A 181 -1.84 12.21 -12.74
CA ASN A 181 -0.75 12.53 -13.66
C ASN A 181 -0.18 11.31 -14.41
N SER A 182 -0.62 10.09 -14.09
CA SER A 182 -0.09 8.88 -14.73
C SER A 182 -0.72 8.63 -16.10
N GLU A 183 0.10 8.73 -17.15
CA GLU A 183 -0.24 8.35 -18.54
C GLU A 183 0.42 7.03 -18.97
N GLU A 184 1.17 6.37 -18.09
CA GLU A 184 1.87 5.11 -18.37
C GLU A 184 0.95 3.90 -18.17
N ASN A 185 1.07 2.87 -19.00
CA ASN A 185 0.30 1.62 -18.89
C ASN A 185 1.21 0.38 -18.97
N SER A 186 2.44 0.50 -18.45
CA SER A 186 3.40 -0.61 -18.37
C SER A 186 3.02 -1.58 -17.23
N ASP A 187 3.48 -2.83 -17.29
CA ASP A 187 3.25 -3.80 -16.22
C ASP A 187 3.85 -3.35 -14.88
N ASP A 188 5.00 -2.68 -14.92
CA ASP A 188 5.62 -2.15 -13.71
C ASP A 188 4.81 -1.00 -13.12
N TRP A 189 4.26 -0.11 -13.95
CA TRP A 189 3.30 0.89 -13.51
C TRP A 189 2.06 0.24 -12.89
N LYS A 190 1.47 -0.78 -13.52
CA LYS A 190 0.29 -1.48 -12.96
C LYS A 190 0.61 -2.11 -11.59
N LYS A 191 1.80 -2.67 -11.37
CA LYS A 191 2.23 -3.19 -10.05
C LYS A 191 2.28 -2.08 -8.99
N VAL A 192 2.69 -0.87 -9.35
CA VAL A 192 2.67 0.31 -8.46
C VAL A 192 1.24 0.69 -8.10
N ILE A 193 0.36 0.76 -9.10
CA ILE A 193 -1.06 1.04 -8.89
C ILE A 193 -1.63 0.01 -7.94
N VAL A 194 -1.46 -1.29 -8.17
CA VAL A 194 -1.96 -2.35 -7.27
C VAL A 194 -1.54 -2.13 -5.82
N SER A 195 -0.29 -1.76 -5.57
CA SER A 195 0.22 -1.51 -4.22
C SER A 195 -0.33 -0.25 -3.57
N THR A 196 -0.43 0.84 -4.32
CA THR A 196 -0.90 2.14 -3.82
C THR A 196 -2.42 2.21 -3.70
N PHE A 197 -3.14 1.43 -4.51
CA PHE A 197 -4.60 1.45 -4.61
C PHE A 197 -5.22 0.85 -3.35
N GLN A 198 -4.62 -0.24 -2.85
CA GLN A 198 -5.00 -0.82 -1.56
C GLN A 198 -4.93 0.21 -0.44
N PHE A 199 -3.84 0.99 -0.37
CA PHE A 199 -3.67 2.01 0.66
C PHE A 199 -4.77 3.08 0.54
N LEU A 200 -4.96 3.65 -0.65
CA LEU A 200 -5.92 4.72 -0.83
C LEU A 200 -7.35 4.27 -0.50
N CYS A 201 -7.73 3.05 -0.90
CA CYS A 201 -9.03 2.49 -0.51
C CYS A 201 -9.15 2.32 1.00
N ILE A 202 -8.13 1.79 1.69
CA ILE A 202 -8.21 1.71 3.16
C ILE A 202 -8.33 3.11 3.78
N TYR A 203 -7.57 4.10 3.29
CA TYR A 203 -7.66 5.48 3.77
C TYR A 203 -9.07 6.07 3.59
N ILE A 204 -9.72 5.79 2.45
CA ILE A 204 -11.10 6.23 2.16
C ILE A 204 -12.11 5.52 3.06
N ASP A 205 -11.95 4.21 3.30
CA ASP A 205 -12.82 3.40 4.16
C ASP A 205 -12.85 3.93 5.60
N PHE A 206 -11.72 4.48 6.09
CA PHE A 206 -11.66 5.20 7.37
C PHE A 206 -12.26 6.61 7.36
N GLY A 207 -12.95 7.01 6.28
CA GLY A 207 -13.51 8.35 6.12
C GLY A 207 -12.46 9.41 5.73
N GLY A 208 -11.24 9.01 5.37
CA GLY A 208 -10.15 9.93 5.04
C GLY A 208 -10.42 10.80 3.79
N LEU A 209 -11.37 10.41 2.94
CA LEU A 209 -11.72 11.14 1.71
C LEU A 209 -12.01 12.63 1.96
N VAL A 210 -12.73 12.96 3.05
CA VAL A 210 -13.11 14.35 3.35
C VAL A 210 -11.93 15.26 3.71
N THR A 211 -10.78 14.67 4.00
CA THR A 211 -9.55 15.40 4.40
C THR A 211 -8.68 15.77 3.19
N LEU A 212 -8.99 15.24 2.01
CA LEU A 212 -8.20 15.41 0.80
C LEU A 212 -8.60 16.69 0.04
N PRO A 213 -7.64 17.34 -0.66
CA PRO A 213 -7.93 18.51 -1.50
C PRO A 213 -8.96 18.21 -2.60
N SER A 214 -9.90 19.13 -2.80
CA SER A 214 -10.99 18.98 -3.78
C SER A 214 -10.53 18.80 -5.23
N GLU A 215 -9.37 19.35 -5.57
CA GLU A 215 -8.75 19.21 -6.88
C GLU A 215 -8.48 17.75 -7.26
N TYR A 216 -8.17 16.91 -6.26
CA TYR A 216 -7.90 15.48 -6.45
C TYR A 216 -9.13 14.59 -6.20
N THR A 217 -10.13 15.05 -5.44
CA THR A 217 -11.31 14.22 -5.09
C THR A 217 -12.47 14.36 -6.07
N LYS A 218 -12.59 15.48 -6.80
CA LYS A 218 -13.73 15.77 -7.69
C LYS A 218 -14.02 14.69 -8.75
N ASN A 219 -12.99 14.04 -9.29
CA ASN A 219 -13.13 12.98 -10.31
C ASN A 219 -12.54 11.65 -9.83
N LEU A 220 -12.33 11.50 -8.51
CA LEU A 220 -11.58 10.36 -7.98
C LEU A 220 -12.27 9.03 -8.26
N GLY A 221 -13.61 8.97 -8.20
CA GLY A 221 -14.37 7.76 -8.52
C GLY A 221 -14.10 7.24 -9.94
N GLU A 222 -14.13 8.13 -10.93
CA GLU A 222 -13.82 7.80 -12.32
C GLU A 222 -12.36 7.35 -12.51
N VAL A 223 -11.41 8.07 -11.88
CA VAL A 223 -9.98 7.72 -11.93
C VAL A 223 -9.74 6.34 -11.33
N LEU A 224 -10.31 6.05 -10.16
CA LEU A 224 -10.15 4.76 -9.49
C LEU A 224 -10.77 3.62 -10.30
N LEU A 225 -11.95 3.83 -10.90
CA LEU A 225 -12.58 2.84 -11.78
C LEU A 225 -11.67 2.51 -12.98
N ARG A 226 -11.18 3.54 -13.68
CA ARG A 226 -10.26 3.38 -14.83
C ARG A 226 -9.00 2.59 -14.45
N LEU A 227 -8.37 2.97 -13.33
CA LEU A 227 -7.16 2.32 -12.85
C LEU A 227 -7.41 0.86 -12.45
N ALA A 228 -8.50 0.59 -11.73
CA ALA A 228 -8.82 -0.75 -11.28
C ALA A 228 -9.05 -1.71 -12.46
N VAL A 229 -9.80 -1.27 -13.48
CA VAL A 229 -10.04 -2.04 -14.70
C VAL A 229 -8.74 -2.28 -15.46
N SER A 230 -7.88 -1.25 -15.60
CA SER A 230 -6.60 -1.38 -16.31
C SER A 230 -5.64 -2.40 -15.68
N CYS A 231 -5.77 -2.64 -14.38
CA CYS A 231 -4.93 -3.58 -13.64
C CYS A 231 -5.46 -5.02 -13.68
N CYS A 232 -6.68 -5.27 -14.16
CA CYS A 232 -7.32 -6.60 -14.09
C CYS A 232 -6.55 -7.69 -14.83
N GLU A 233 -5.74 -7.32 -15.83
CA GLU A 233 -4.83 -8.22 -16.54
C GLU A 233 -3.77 -8.83 -15.62
N ILE A 234 -3.30 -8.08 -14.61
CA ILE A 234 -2.24 -8.53 -13.68
C ILE A 234 -2.77 -8.87 -12.29
N SER A 235 -3.88 -8.27 -11.85
CA SER A 235 -4.42 -8.45 -10.51
C SER A 235 -5.84 -7.92 -10.38
N LEU A 236 -6.73 -8.71 -9.77
CA LEU A 236 -8.08 -8.29 -9.39
C LEU A 236 -8.13 -7.48 -8.09
N VAL A 237 -7.00 -7.32 -7.39
CA VAL A 237 -6.90 -6.62 -6.10
C VAL A 237 -7.49 -5.20 -6.14
N PRO A 238 -7.20 -4.35 -7.15
CA PRO A 238 -7.79 -3.03 -7.23
C PRO A 238 -9.33 -3.04 -7.32
N LEU A 239 -9.92 -3.98 -8.06
CA LEU A 239 -11.38 -4.14 -8.09
C LEU A 239 -11.95 -4.58 -6.74
N GLU A 240 -11.27 -5.49 -6.04
CA GLU A 240 -11.67 -5.89 -4.69
C GLU A 240 -11.64 -4.70 -3.71
N CYS A 241 -10.61 -3.85 -3.79
CA CYS A 241 -10.50 -2.65 -2.98
C CYS A 241 -11.56 -1.60 -3.37
N LEU A 242 -11.79 -1.40 -4.67
CA LEU A 242 -12.82 -0.49 -5.18
C LEU A 242 -14.21 -0.90 -4.71
N ALA A 243 -14.53 -2.21 -4.75
CA ALA A 243 -15.81 -2.74 -4.31
C ALA A 243 -16.12 -2.38 -2.85
N LYS A 244 -15.11 -2.36 -1.97
CA LYS A 244 -15.28 -2.03 -0.55
C LYS A 244 -15.62 -0.56 -0.30
N VAL A 245 -15.07 0.34 -1.10
CA VAL A 245 -15.25 1.81 -0.91
C VAL A 245 -16.20 2.45 -1.92
N ILE A 246 -16.83 1.67 -2.80
CA ILE A 246 -17.62 2.18 -3.92
C ILE A 246 -18.70 3.19 -3.48
N CYS A 247 -19.32 2.96 -2.33
CA CYS A 247 -20.37 3.82 -1.76
C CYS A 247 -19.85 5.10 -1.09
N GLU A 248 -18.53 5.23 -0.91
CA GLU A 248 -17.86 6.44 -0.39
C GLU A 248 -17.40 7.37 -1.53
N LEU A 249 -17.28 6.84 -2.76
CA LEU A 249 -16.66 7.57 -3.86
C LEU A 249 -17.64 8.57 -4.51
N PRO A 250 -17.18 9.80 -4.78
CA PRO A 250 -18.00 10.81 -5.44
C PRO A 250 -17.95 10.61 -6.97
N PHE A 251 -19.01 11.05 -7.65
CA PHE A 251 -19.08 11.17 -9.11
C PHE A 251 -18.76 9.89 -9.91
N LEU A 252 -19.18 8.73 -9.40
CA LEU A 252 -19.11 7.49 -10.17
C LEU A 252 -20.01 7.57 -11.42
N PRO A 253 -19.53 7.19 -12.63
CA PRO A 253 -20.35 7.13 -13.83
C PRO A 253 -21.53 6.16 -13.68
N SER A 254 -22.66 6.40 -14.35
CA SER A 254 -23.82 5.50 -14.34
C SER A 254 -23.51 4.11 -14.93
N THR A 255 -22.41 3.99 -15.71
CA THR A 255 -21.92 2.74 -16.29
C THR A 255 -20.98 1.96 -15.36
N THR A 256 -20.71 2.44 -14.13
CA THR A 256 -19.71 1.86 -13.22
C THR A 256 -19.87 0.35 -13.03
N LEU A 257 -21.08 -0.11 -12.70
CA LEU A 257 -21.32 -1.55 -12.46
C LEU A 257 -21.18 -2.38 -13.74
N ASP A 258 -21.58 -1.83 -14.89
CA ASP A 258 -21.44 -2.50 -16.18
C ASP A 258 -19.96 -2.66 -16.50
N THR A 259 -19.16 -1.61 -16.33
CA THR A 259 -17.71 -1.64 -16.53
C THR A 259 -17.03 -2.67 -15.61
N ILE A 260 -17.40 -2.74 -14.32
CA ILE A 260 -16.85 -3.73 -13.40
C ILE A 260 -17.26 -5.15 -13.80
N THR A 261 -18.54 -5.36 -14.15
CA THR A 261 -19.08 -6.68 -14.53
C THR A 261 -18.43 -7.19 -15.80
N ASP A 262 -18.25 -6.32 -16.81
CA ASP A 262 -17.60 -6.65 -18.07
C ASP A 262 -16.13 -7.00 -17.86
N ALA A 263 -15.42 -6.23 -17.02
CA ALA A 263 -14.02 -6.53 -16.67
C ALA A 263 -13.91 -7.88 -15.95
N LEU A 264 -14.76 -8.13 -14.95
CA LEU A 264 -14.76 -9.41 -14.24
C LEU A 264 -15.06 -10.58 -15.18
N ARG A 265 -16.04 -10.44 -16.09
CA ARG A 265 -16.35 -11.45 -17.10
C ARG A 265 -15.17 -11.70 -18.05
N GLN A 266 -14.51 -10.64 -18.50
CA GLN A 266 -13.37 -10.72 -19.42
C GLN A 266 -12.18 -11.46 -18.80
N TYR A 267 -11.90 -11.23 -17.51
CA TYR A 267 -10.73 -11.80 -16.83
C TYR A 267 -11.05 -13.03 -15.95
N ASN A 268 -12.31 -13.47 -15.89
CA ASN A 268 -12.71 -14.66 -15.16
C ASN A 268 -12.07 -15.93 -15.75
N ASN A 269 -11.42 -16.71 -14.90
CA ASN A 269 -10.86 -18.00 -15.24
C ASN A 269 -10.81 -18.89 -14.00
N LYS A 270 -10.50 -20.18 -14.18
CA LYS A 270 -10.51 -21.17 -13.08
C LYS A 270 -9.58 -20.81 -11.90
N THR A 271 -8.56 -19.98 -12.12
CA THR A 271 -7.58 -19.64 -11.06
C THR A 271 -8.02 -18.47 -10.19
N ASN A 272 -8.95 -17.63 -10.65
CA ASN A 272 -9.41 -16.44 -9.94
C ASN A 272 -10.92 -16.42 -9.68
N GLU A 273 -11.62 -17.53 -9.93
CA GLU A 273 -13.07 -17.66 -9.75
C GLU A 273 -13.52 -17.25 -8.34
N GLU A 274 -12.81 -17.70 -7.29
CA GLU A 274 -13.10 -17.32 -5.91
C GLU A 274 -12.94 -15.81 -5.66
N ASP A 275 -11.95 -15.17 -6.29
CA ASP A 275 -11.74 -13.73 -6.19
C ASP A 275 -12.88 -12.97 -6.88
N VAL A 276 -13.30 -13.41 -8.07
CA VAL A 276 -14.44 -12.83 -8.80
C VAL A 276 -15.72 -12.93 -7.97
N VAL A 277 -16.02 -14.12 -7.41
CA VAL A 277 -17.19 -14.31 -6.53
C VAL A 277 -17.11 -13.38 -5.31
N ARG A 278 -15.94 -13.28 -4.66
CA ARG A 278 -15.74 -12.39 -3.51
C ARG A 278 -15.98 -10.92 -3.86
N ILE A 279 -15.54 -10.47 -5.03
CA ILE A 279 -15.76 -9.09 -5.50
C ILE A 279 -17.26 -8.85 -5.74
N LEU A 280 -17.94 -9.75 -6.44
CA LEU A 280 -19.37 -9.63 -6.71
C LEU A 280 -20.22 -9.66 -5.44
N ASP A 281 -19.91 -10.55 -4.49
CA ASP A 281 -20.58 -10.61 -3.19
C ASP A 281 -20.33 -9.31 -2.39
N THR A 282 -19.11 -8.76 -2.43
CA THR A 282 -18.79 -7.47 -1.78
C THR A 282 -19.59 -6.33 -2.38
N LEU A 283 -19.66 -6.23 -3.71
CA LEU A 283 -20.49 -5.23 -4.40
C LEU A 283 -21.96 -5.40 -4.04
N HIS A 284 -22.46 -6.64 -4.03
CA HIS A 284 -23.84 -6.94 -3.66
C HIS A 284 -24.18 -6.44 -2.25
N VAL A 285 -23.33 -6.74 -1.26
CA VAL A 285 -23.51 -6.30 0.13
C VAL A 285 -23.47 -4.78 0.26
N GLN A 286 -22.47 -4.14 -0.35
CA GLN A 286 -22.29 -2.68 -0.28
C GLN A 286 -23.46 -1.91 -0.90
N LEU A 287 -24.04 -2.45 -1.98
CA LEU A 287 -25.12 -1.83 -2.73
C LEU A 287 -26.52 -2.18 -2.20
N GLN A 288 -26.70 -3.34 -1.55
CA GLN A 288 -27.94 -3.66 -0.85
C GLN A 288 -28.08 -2.93 0.48
N GLY A 289 -26.96 -2.68 1.16
CA GLY A 289 -26.91 -2.07 2.50
C GLY A 289 -26.83 -0.54 2.52
N SER A 290 -26.92 0.14 1.37
CA SER A 290 -26.70 1.59 1.30
C SER A 290 -27.79 2.35 2.05
N ILE A 291 -27.41 2.83 3.24
CA ILE A 291 -28.17 3.64 4.19
C ILE A 291 -28.93 4.76 3.44
N PRO A 292 -30.22 5.03 3.79
CA PRO A 292 -31.14 5.93 3.05
C PRO A 292 -30.64 7.35 2.74
N SER A 293 -29.51 7.77 3.32
CA SER A 293 -28.95 9.11 3.19
C SER A 293 -27.97 9.30 2.03
N ARG A 294 -27.60 8.24 1.28
CA ARG A 294 -26.68 8.36 0.14
C ARG A 294 -27.42 8.18 -1.17
N LYS A 295 -27.54 9.28 -1.93
CA LYS A 295 -28.14 9.31 -3.28
C LYS A 295 -27.27 8.53 -4.26
N TRP A 296 -27.40 7.21 -4.28
CA TRP A 296 -26.91 6.41 -5.38
C TRP A 296 -28.04 6.12 -6.37
N CYS A 297 -27.72 6.25 -7.66
CA CYS A 297 -28.68 6.39 -8.74
C CYS A 297 -29.42 5.06 -9.00
N PRO A 298 -30.77 5.01 -8.90
CA PRO A 298 -31.54 3.80 -9.08
C PRO A 298 -31.93 3.65 -10.56
N ALA A 299 -31.20 2.82 -11.33
CA ALA A 299 -31.74 2.35 -12.61
C ALA A 299 -31.09 1.07 -13.16
N VAL A 300 -29.83 0.74 -12.84
CA VAL A 300 -29.11 -0.33 -13.55
C VAL A 300 -28.21 -1.17 -12.61
N SER A 301 -28.32 -2.49 -12.77
CA SER A 301 -27.28 -3.53 -12.57
C SER A 301 -27.12 -4.26 -11.22
N LEU A 302 -27.89 -4.01 -10.16
CA LEU A 302 -27.96 -5.00 -9.05
C LEU A 302 -28.43 -6.38 -9.57
N HIS A 303 -29.34 -6.36 -10.55
CA HIS A 303 -29.76 -7.56 -11.28
C HIS A 303 -28.60 -8.22 -12.03
N ARG A 304 -27.77 -7.47 -12.75
CA ARG A 304 -26.62 -8.01 -13.50
C ARG A 304 -25.53 -8.59 -12.60
N VAL A 305 -25.24 -7.93 -11.48
CA VAL A 305 -24.31 -8.47 -10.47
C VAL A 305 -24.85 -9.81 -9.95
N ALA A 306 -26.15 -9.88 -9.65
CA ALA A 306 -26.80 -11.12 -9.21
C ALA A 306 -26.83 -12.20 -10.31
N GLU A 307 -27.10 -11.82 -11.56
CA GLU A 307 -27.09 -12.72 -12.72
C GLU A 307 -25.69 -13.31 -12.95
N LEU A 308 -24.64 -12.48 -12.96
CA LEU A 308 -23.27 -12.95 -13.12
C LEU A 308 -22.85 -13.85 -11.96
N LEU A 309 -23.20 -13.48 -10.73
CA LEU A 309 -22.96 -14.29 -9.54
C LEU A 309 -23.66 -15.65 -9.64
N GLN A 310 -24.89 -15.68 -10.16
CA GLN A 310 -25.65 -16.90 -10.39
C GLN A 310 -25.05 -17.75 -11.52
N GLN A 311 -24.65 -17.13 -12.63
CA GLN A 311 -23.97 -17.81 -13.75
C GLN A 311 -22.74 -18.56 -13.25
N ILE A 312 -21.85 -17.84 -12.54
CA ILE A 312 -20.62 -18.41 -11.96
C ILE A 312 -20.96 -19.53 -10.97
N LYS A 313 -21.86 -19.29 -9.99
CA LYS A 313 -22.26 -20.31 -9.00
C LYS A 313 -22.93 -21.54 -9.63
N SER A 314 -23.57 -21.39 -10.78
CA SER A 314 -24.23 -22.48 -11.52
C SER A 314 -23.32 -23.21 -12.52
N GLY A 315 -22.08 -22.73 -12.73
CA GLY A 315 -21.15 -23.27 -13.72
C GLY A 315 -21.54 -22.99 -15.18
N GLN A 316 -22.32 -21.92 -15.42
CA GLN A 316 -22.74 -21.46 -16.74
C GLN A 316 -21.85 -20.34 -17.27
#